data_AF-A0A373VRH0-F1
#
_entry.id   AF-A0A373VRH0-F1
#
_cell.length_a   1.000
_cell.length_b   1.000
_cell.length_c   1.000
_cell.angle_alpha   90.00
_cell.angle_beta   90.00
_cell.angle_gamma   90.00
#
_symmetry.space_group_name_H-M   'P 1'
#
loop_
_entity.id
_entity.type
_entity.pdbx_description
1 polymer ?
#
loop_
_entity_poly.entity_id
_entity_poly.type
_entity_poly.pdbx_seq_one_letter_code
_entity_poly.pdbx_strand_id
1 'polypeptide(L)' 'MILPEKTDSKQRRFLTVDEQKKFLETTETEYAWYYPMLKVMLLTGMRISEVVRLCWSDIDYDNDVIHIRRALFS' A
#
# COMPACT_ATOMS: atom_id res chain seq x y z
N MET A 1 7.89 -6.21 -37.87
CA MET A 1 6.73 -6.35 -36.96
C MET A 1 6.50 -4.98 -36.35
N ILE A 2 5.41 -4.30 -36.72
CA ILE A 2 5.05 -2.98 -36.17
C ILE A 2 4.28 -3.25 -34.88
N LEU A 3 4.77 -2.81 -33.73
CA LEU A 3 3.98 -2.87 -32.50
C LEU A 3 2.83 -1.87 -32.61
N PRO A 4 1.58 -2.26 -32.29
CA PRO A 4 0.48 -1.31 -32.27
C PRO A 4 0.74 -0.22 -31.23
N GLU A 5 0.39 1.01 -31.58
CA GLU A 5 0.46 2.16 -30.69
C GLU A 5 -0.36 1.87 -29.41
N LYS A 6 0.27 2.07 -28.26
CA LYS A 6 -0.30 1.80 -26.95
C LYS A 6 -1.45 2.77 -26.70
N THR A 7 -2.66 2.36 -27.06
CA THR A 7 -3.87 3.18 -27.02
C THR A 7 -4.26 3.49 -25.57
N ASP A 8 -4.47 4.79 -25.29
CA ASP A 8 -4.98 5.43 -24.08
C ASP A 8 -4.41 4.96 -22.72
N SER A 9 -3.55 5.79 -22.14
CA SER A 9 -3.29 5.75 -20.71
C SER A 9 -4.58 6.12 -19.97
N LYS A 10 -5.42 5.13 -19.64
CA LYS A 10 -6.52 5.33 -18.69
C LYS A 10 -5.95 6.00 -17.45
N GLN A 11 -6.37 7.23 -17.18
CA GLN A 11 -5.92 7.93 -15.99
C GLN A 11 -6.26 7.09 -14.76
N ARG A 12 -5.26 6.83 -13.92
CA ARG A 12 -5.47 6.10 -12.68
C ARG A 12 -6.31 6.99 -11.75
N ARG A 13 -7.52 6.53 -11.44
CA ARG A 13 -8.37 7.17 -10.44
C ARG A 13 -7.85 6.84 -9.05
N PHE A 14 -7.81 7.85 -8.17
CA PHE A 14 -7.49 7.69 -6.76
C PHE A 14 -8.76 7.65 -5.91
N LEU A 15 -8.67 7.05 -4.72
CA LEU A 15 -9.77 7.02 -3.76
C LEU A 15 -9.91 8.40 -3.10
N THR A 16 -11.14 8.90 -3.02
CA THR A 16 -11.50 10.05 -2.18
C THR A 16 -11.33 9.71 -0.70
N VAL A 17 -11.31 10.72 0.16
CA VAL A 17 -11.18 10.53 1.62
C VAL A 17 -12.29 9.64 2.17
N ASP A 18 -13.53 9.81 1.71
CA ASP A 18 -14.65 9.02 2.21
C ASP A 18 -14.61 7.58 1.67
N GLU A 19 -14.16 7.36 0.43
CA GLU A 19 -13.88 6.02 -0.07
C GLU A 19 -12.75 5.33 0.71
N GLN A 20 -11.71 6.06 1.13
CA GLN A 20 -10.61 5.53 1.94
C GLN A 20 -11.10 5.10 3.34
N LYS A 21 -11.94 5.91 3.99
CA LYS A 21 -12.58 5.55 5.27
C LYS A 21 -13.41 4.28 5.12
N LYS A 22 -14.29 4.24 4.12
CA LYS A 22 -15.12 3.07 3.85
C LYS A 22 -14.30 1.83 3.54
N PHE A 23 -13.20 1.99 2.80
CA PHE A 23 -12.26 0.90 2.53
C PHE A 23 -11.66 0.33 3.82
N LEU A 24 -11.23 1.17 4.77
CA LEU A 24 -10.70 0.73 6.06
C LEU A 24 -11.78 0.04 6.92
N GLU A 25 -12.99 0.60 6.98
CA GLU A 25 -14.11 0.00 7.72
C GLU A 25 -14.51 -1.39 7.18
N THR A 26 -14.60 -1.53 5.85
CA THR A 26 -14.89 -2.81 5.22
C THR A 26 -13.74 -3.80 5.39
N THR A 27 -12.49 -3.36 5.28
CA THR A 27 -11.34 -4.27 5.47
C THR A 27 -11.20 -4.73 6.91
N GLU A 28 -11.55 -3.90 7.89
CA GLU A 28 -11.56 -4.29 9.31
C GLU A 28 -12.59 -5.38 9.62
N THR A 29 -13.77 -5.28 9.00
CA THR A 29 -14.92 -6.18 9.29
C THR A 29 -14.93 -7.44 8.43
N GLU A 30 -14.64 -7.33 7.14
CA GLU A 30 -14.73 -8.44 6.18
C GLU A 30 -13.37 -9.08 5.85
N TYR A 31 -12.27 -8.34 6.04
CA TYR A 31 -10.91 -8.76 5.67
C TYR A 31 -9.91 -8.58 6.83
N ALA A 32 -10.35 -8.86 8.06
CA ALA A 32 -9.60 -8.57 9.29
C ALA A 32 -8.14 -9.04 9.27
N TRP A 33 -7.85 -10.17 8.62
CA TRP A 33 -6.48 -10.68 8.47
C TRP A 33 -5.55 -9.74 7.68
N TYR A 34 -6.09 -9.08 6.65
CA TYR A 34 -5.35 -8.13 5.80
C TYR A 34 -5.42 -6.70 6.30
N TYR A 35 -6.32 -6.40 7.24
CA TYR A 35 -6.54 -5.04 7.75
C TYR A 35 -5.25 -4.34 8.21
N PRO A 36 -4.37 -4.94 9.04
CA PRO A 36 -3.14 -4.27 9.46
C PRO A 36 -2.23 -3.90 8.28
N MET A 37 -2.10 -4.81 7.31
CA MET A 37 -1.28 -4.61 6.11
C MET A 37 -1.84 -3.47 5.25
N LEU A 38 -3.14 -3.52 4.93
CA LEU A 38 -3.80 -2.54 4.07
C LEU A 38 -3.86 -1.15 4.74
N LYS A 39 -4.05 -1.11 6.06
CA LYS A 39 -4.01 0.13 6.85
C LYS A 39 -2.64 0.77 6.81
N VAL A 40 -1.57 0.01 7.01
CA VAL A 40 -0.19 0.51 6.88
C VAL A 40 0.04 1.06 5.48
N MET A 41 -0.26 0.27 4.43
CA MET A 41 -0.07 0.72 3.04
C MET A 41 -0.81 2.02 2.73
N LEU A 42 -2.07 2.14 3.18
CA LEU A 42 -2.90 3.30 2.88
C LEU A 42 -2.42 4.55 3.63
N LEU A 43 -2.00 4.41 4.89
CA LEU A 43 -1.63 5.54 5.74
C LEU A 43 -0.17 6.00 5.56
N THR A 44 0.73 5.10 5.16
CA THR A 44 2.16 5.43 4.98
C THR A 44 2.58 5.56 3.51
N GLY A 45 1.75 5.08 2.58
CA GLY A 45 2.09 5.04 1.15
C GLY A 45 3.15 4.00 0.78
N MET A 46 3.46 3.05 1.68
CA MET A 46 4.41 1.98 1.40
C MET A 46 3.96 1.10 0.23
N ARG A 47 4.93 0.65 -0.57
CA ARG A 47 4.70 -0.32 -1.64
C ARG A 47 4.42 -1.70 -1.03
N ILE A 48 3.62 -2.51 -1.72
CA ILE A 48 3.30 -3.87 -1.28
C ILE A 48 4.55 -4.72 -1.02
N SER A 49 5.59 -4.58 -1.86
CA SER A 49 6.85 -5.30 -1.70
C SER A 49 7.66 -4.89 -0.46
N GLU A 50 7.48 -3.66 0.01
CA GLU A 50 8.11 -3.14 1.22
C GLU A 50 7.39 -3.66 2.45
N VAL A 51 6.05 -3.63 2.46
CA VAL A 51 5.23 -4.13 3.58
C VAL A 51 5.40 -5.64 3.77
N VAL A 52 5.43 -6.42 2.69
CA VAL A 52 5.62 -7.88 2.75
C VAL A 52 6.96 -8.28 3.38
N ARG A 53 7.97 -7.40 3.32
CA ARG A 53 9.32 -7.67 3.87
C ARG A 53 9.58 -6.95 5.20
N LEU A 54 8.60 -6.22 5.72
CA LEU A 54 8.73 -5.45 6.94
C LEU A 54 8.95 -6.39 8.13
N CYS A 55 10.03 -6.17 8.88
CA CYS A 55 10.33 -6.91 10.10
C CYS A 55 10.02 -6.04 11.33
N TRP A 56 9.74 -6.66 12.48
CA TRP A 56 9.56 -5.93 13.75
C TRP A 56 10.77 -5.06 14.11
N SER A 57 11.99 -5.48 13.74
CA SER A 57 13.23 -4.71 13.94
C SER A 57 13.32 -3.42 13.11
N ASP A 58 12.41 -3.22 12.16
CA ASP A 58 12.36 -2.04 11.31
C ASP A 58 11.40 -0.97 11.85
N ILE A 59 10.64 -1.28 12.92
CA ILE A 59 9.67 -0.37 13.54
C ILE A 59 10.31 0.27 14.77
N ASP A 60 10.46 1.58 14.74
CA ASP A 60 10.86 2.41 15.88
C ASP A 60 9.60 3.00 16.51
N TYR A 61 9.14 2.37 17.59
CA TYR A 61 7.95 2.77 18.33
C TYR A 61 8.16 4.04 19.17
N ASP A 62 9.39 4.41 19.49
CA ASP A 62 9.68 5.59 20.30
C ASP A 62 9.60 6.87 19.46
N ASN A 63 9.90 6.75 18.16
CA ASN A 63 9.93 7.87 17.22
C ASN A 63 8.79 7.84 16.18
N ASP A 64 7.89 6.86 16.23
CA ASP A 64 6.83 6.63 15.23
C ASP A 64 7.38 6.48 13.80
N VAL A 65 8.52 5.79 13.63
CA VAL A 65 9.22 5.63 12.35
C VAL A 65 9.20 4.18 11.87
N ILE A 66 8.93 3.99 10.58
CA ILE A 66 9.14 2.72 9.88
C ILE A 66 10.36 2.84 8.98
N HIS A 67 11.39 2.03 9.22
CA HIS A 67 12.62 2.02 8.42
C HIS A 67 12.50 1.08 7.22
N ILE A 68 12.37 1.63 6.02
CA ILE A 68 12.34 0.85 4.77
C ILE A 68 13.77 0.46 4.36
N ARG A 69 14.23 -0.72 4.76
CA ARG A 69 15.63 -1.16 4.54
C ARG A 69 15.83 -2.08 3.34
N ARG A 70 14.77 -2.71 2.84
CA ARG A 70 14.84 -3.78 1.84
C ARG A 70 13.82 -3.54 0.73
N ALA A 71 14.13 -2.60 -0.17
CA ALA A 71 13.37 -2.42 -1.41
C ALA A 71 13.90 -3.36 -2.50
N LEU A 72 13.03 -4.12 -3.16
CA LEU A 72 13.38 -4.84 -4.39
C LEU A 72 13.46 -3.81 -5.52
N PHE A 73 14.65 -3.62 -6.08
CA PHE A 73 14.80 -3.11 -7.43
C PHE A 73 14.45 -4.26 -8.37
N SER A 74 13.33 -4.15 -9.07
CA SER A 74 13.01 -4.99 -10.24
C SER A 74 12.82 -4.10 -11.45
#